data_AF-A0A7C5GLU2-F1
#
_entry.id   AF-A0A7C5GLU2-F1
#
_cell.length_a   1.000
_cell.length_b   1.000
_cell.length_c   1.000
_cell.angle_alpha   90.00
_cell.angle_beta   90.00
_cell.angle_gamma   90.00
#
_symmetry.space_group_name_H-M   'P 1'
#
loop_
_entity.id
_entity.type
_entity.pdbx_description
1 polymer ?
#
loop_
_entity_poly.entity_id
_entity_poly.type
_entity_poly.pdbx_seq_one_letter_code
_entity_poly.pdbx_strand_id
1 'polypeptide(L)' 'LTESQYKLLDILIKNRERIVSYKEIENFVWADKVMSSDALRSLIRDVRKLVGKEKIENISKCGYRIHLYG' A
#
# COMPACT_ATOMS: atom_id res chain seq x y z
N LEU A 1 3.19 -13.54 -4.99
CA LEU A 1 2.55 -12.51 -4.16
C LEU A 1 2.08 -13.19 -2.88
N THR A 2 2.44 -12.67 -1.71
CA THR A 2 1.79 -13.09 -0.46
C THR A 2 0.39 -12.49 -0.38
N GLU A 3 -0.48 -13.04 0.47
CA GLU A 3 -1.83 -12.49 0.71
C GLU A 3 -1.79 -10.98 1.05
N SER A 4 -0.86 -10.55 1.91
CA SER A 4 -0.71 -9.14 2.25
C SER A 4 -0.29 -8.28 1.07
N GLN A 5 0.61 -8.77 0.21
CA GLN A 5 1.04 -8.04 -0.99
C GLN A 5 -0.12 -7.90 -1.99
N TYR A 6 -0.92 -8.96 -2.16
CA TYR A 6 -2.10 -8.92 -3.00
C TYR A 6 -3.12 -7.92 -2.48
N LYS A 7 -3.47 -7.98 -1.19
CA LYS A 7 -4.41 -7.03 -0.57
C LYS A 7 -3.94 -5.58 -0.67
N LEU A 8 -2.64 -5.32 -0.43
CA LEU A 8 -2.08 -3.99 -0.55
C LEU A 8 -2.19 -3.46 -2.00
N LEU A 9 -1.85 -4.30 -2.98
CA LEU A 9 -1.95 -3.91 -4.37
C LEU A 9 -3.42 -3.68 -4.79
N ASP A 10 -4.33 -4.55 -4.35
CA ASP A 10 -5.77 -4.47 -4.62
C ASP A 10 -6.39 -3.17 -4.10
N ILE A 11 -6.16 -2.81 -2.84
CA ILE A 11 -6.70 -1.56 -2.28
C ILE A 11 -6.11 -0.33 -2.98
N LEU A 12 -4.84 -0.35 -3.35
CA LEU A 12 -4.21 0.76 -4.07
C LEU A 12 -4.82 0.92 -5.47
N ILE A 13 -4.94 -0.17 -6.25
CA ILE A 13 -5.51 -0.13 -7.61
C ILE A 13 -6.97 0.30 -7.60
N LYS A 14 -7.77 -0.23 -6.66
CA LYS A 14 -9.18 0.16 -6.49
C LYS A 14 -9.35 1.65 -6.18
N ASN A 15 -8.34 2.26 -5.57
CA ASN A 15 -8.34 3.66 -5.16
C ASN A 15 -7.29 4.51 -5.89
N ARG A 16 -6.94 4.13 -7.13
CA ARG A 16 -5.87 4.76 -7.94
C ARG A 16 -5.93 6.29 -8.09
N GLU A 17 -7.13 6.88 -8.01
CA GLU A 17 -7.32 8.34 -8.18
C GLU A 17 -7.13 9.14 -6.87
N ARG A 18 -6.88 8.46 -5.74
CA ARG A 18 -6.79 9.09 -4.43
C ARG A 18 -5.68 8.51 -3.56
N ILE A 19 -5.48 9.16 -2.42
CA ILE A 19 -4.61 8.66 -1.37
C ILE A 19 -5.36 7.59 -0.58
N VAL A 20 -4.74 6.44 -0.38
CA VAL A 20 -5.19 5.43 0.58
C VAL A 20 -4.43 5.65 1.87
N SER A 21 -5.16 5.97 2.94
CA SER A 21 -4.55 6.33 4.22
C SER A 21 -3.90 5.13 4.91
N TYR A 22 -2.96 5.41 5.82
CA TYR A 22 -2.35 4.36 6.65
C TYR A 22 -3.40 3.48 7.36
N LYS A 23 -4.43 4.12 7.93
CA LYS A 23 -5.53 3.43 8.61
C LYS A 23 -6.36 2.54 7.69
N GLU A 24 -6.64 2.98 6.45
CA GLU A 24 -7.35 2.16 5.47
C GLU A 24 -6.54 0.93 5.08
N ILE A 25 -5.24 1.09 4.87
CA ILE A 25 -4.34 -0.02 4.54
C ILE A 25 -4.25 -1.01 5.71
N GLU A 26 -4.07 -0.50 6.93
CA GLU A 26 -4.05 -1.30 8.15
C GLU A 26 -5.34 -2.12 8.30
N ASN A 27 -6.50 -1.46 8.22
CA ASN A 27 -7.79 -2.12 8.36
C ASN A 27 -8.04 -3.17 7.27
N PHE A 28 -7.67 -2.89 6.01
CA PHE A 28 -7.95 -3.80 4.90
C PHE A 28 -6.99 -5.00 4.84
N VAL A 29 -5.70 -4.76 5.06
CA VAL A 29 -4.68 -5.79 4.93
C VAL A 29 -4.59 -6.64 6.21
N TRP A 30 -4.78 -6.02 7.38
CA TRP A 30 -4.56 -6.66 8.68
C TRP A 30 -5.79 -6.76 9.59
N ALA A 31 -6.91 -6.10 9.30
CA ALA A 31 -8.20 -6.18 10.03
C ALA A 31 -8.07 -6.16 11.57
N ASP A 32 -7.88 -7.33 12.19
CA ASP A 32 -7.81 -7.52 13.65
C ASP A 32 -6.38 -7.67 14.19
N LYS A 33 -5.34 -7.57 13.34
CA LYS A 33 -3.94 -7.69 13.75
C LYS A 33 -3.32 -6.31 13.97
N VAL A 34 -2.73 -6.11 15.16
CA VAL A 34 -1.90 -4.94 15.44
C VAL A 34 -0.68 -4.99 14.52
N MET A 35 -0.50 -3.93 13.72
CA MET A 35 0.60 -3.82 12.77
C MET A 35 1.53 -2.67 13.17
N SER A 36 2.83 -2.83 12.91
CA SER A 36 3.84 -1.79 13.16
C SER A 36 4.17 -1.02 11.88
N SER A 37 4.45 0.27 11.99
CA SER A 37 4.82 1.09 10.82
C SER A 37 5.94 0.50 9.95
N ASP A 38 6.84 -0.31 10.52
CA ASP A 38 7.90 -1.00 9.80
C ASP A 38 7.41 -2.16 8.93
N ALA A 39 6.39 -2.90 9.38
CA ALA A 39 5.77 -3.95 8.57
C ALA A 39 5.09 -3.36 7.32
N LEU A 40 4.42 -2.21 7.46
CA LEU A 40 3.85 -1.49 6.31
C LEU A 40 4.93 -1.06 5.31
N ARG A 41 6.01 -0.42 5.81
CA ARG A 41 7.13 0.01 4.97
C ARG A 41 7.77 -1.16 4.24
N SER A 42 7.95 -2.29 4.92
CA SER A 42 8.46 -3.53 4.33
C SER A 42 7.54 -4.02 3.21
N LEU A 43 6.23 -4.08 3.47
CA LEU A 43 5.25 -4.53 2.49
C LEU A 43 5.21 -3.62 1.24
N ILE A 44 5.21 -2.30 1.45
CA ILE A 44 5.26 -1.31 0.36
C ILE A 44 6.53 -1.48 -0.48
N ARG A 45 7.69 -1.68 0.17
CA ARG A 45 8.96 -1.93 -0.52
C ARG A 45 8.87 -3.18 -1.38
N ASP A 46 8.27 -4.25 -0.87
CA ASP A 46 8.18 -5.50 -1.62
C ASP A 46 7.15 -5.41 -2.76
N VAL A 47 6.04 -4.69 -2.60
CA VAL A 47 5.12 -4.42 -3.71
C VAL A 47 5.76 -3.52 -4.78
N ARG A 48 6.51 -2.47 -4.39
CA ARG A 48 7.27 -1.63 -5.34
C ARG A 48 8.28 -2.42 -6.19
N LYS A 49 8.86 -3.50 -5.67
CA LYS A 49 9.73 -4.40 -6.47
C LYS A 49 8.96 -5.12 -7.58
N LEU A 50 7.65 -5.34 -7.41
CA LEU A 50 6.80 -6.04 -8.38
C LEU A 50 6.23 -5.10 -9.44
N VAL A 51 5.76 -3.92 -9.04
CA VAL A 51 5.06 -2.99 -9.95
C VAL A 51 5.96 -1.87 -10.48
N GLY A 52 7.15 -1.68 -9.93
CA GLY A 52 8.06 -0.58 -10.23
C GLY A 52 8.10 0.44 -9.09
N LYS A 53 9.31 0.93 -8.78
CA LYS A 53 9.57 1.82 -7.62
C LYS A 53 8.77 3.13 -7.67
N GLU A 54 8.64 3.70 -8.87
CA GLU A 54 7.99 4.99 -9.11
C GLU A 54 6.45 4.90 -9.13
N LYS A 55 5.89 3.68 -9.19
CA LYS A 55 4.44 3.49 -9.33
C LYS A 55 3.69 3.70 -8.02
N ILE A 56 4.35 3.68 -6.86
CA ILE A 56 3.71 3.95 -5.56
C ILE A 56 4.40 5.13 -4.91
N GLU A 57 3.66 6.21 -4.69
CA GLU A 57 4.11 7.42 -4.03
C GLU A 57 3.75 7.39 -2.54
N ASN A 58 4.67 7.86 -1.69
CA ASN A 58 4.36 8.09 -0.28
C ASN A 58 3.91 9.54 -0.09
N ILE A 59 2.72 9.73 0.50
CA ILE A 59 2.24 11.04 0.92
C ILE A 59 2.41 11.14 2.43
N SER A 60 3.39 11.95 2.84
CA SER A 60 3.78 12.12 4.24
C SER A 60 2.56 12.42 5.13
N LYS A 61 2.46 11.74 6.27
CA LYS A 61 1.36 11.81 7.26
C LYS A 61 -0.03 11.41 6.74
N CYS A 62 -0.20 11.12 5.45
CA CYS A 62 -1.49 10.72 4.88
C CYS A 62 -1.54 9.22 4.57
N GLY A 63 -0.63 8.72 3.71
CA GLY A 63 -0.70 7.34 3.22
C GLY A 63 0.07 7.11 1.93
N TYR A 64 -0.48 6.29 1.05
CA TYR A 64 0.13 5.93 -0.24
C TYR A 64 -0.85 6.11 -1.40
N ARG A 65 -0.31 6.44 -2.57
CA ARG A 65 -1.05 6.56 -3.84
C ARG A 65 -0.33 5.76 -4.92
N ILE A 66 -1.09 5.08 -5.77
CA ILE A 66 -0.55 4.36 -6.92
C ILE A 66 -0.78 5.16 -8.20
N HIS A 67 0.25 5.24 -9.04
CA HIS A 67 0.21 5.85 -10.36
C HIS A 67 0.25 4.72 -11.38
N LEU A 68 -0.89 4.39 -11.99
CA LEU A 68 -0.94 3.33 -13.01
C LEU A 68 -0.41 3.84 -14.35
N TYR A 69 -0.69 5.10 -14.65
CA TYR A 69 -0.23 5.79 -15.85
C TYR A 69 1.00 6.65 -15.52
N GLY A 70 1.92 6.66 -16.45
CA GLY A 70 3.22 7.31 -16.41
C GLY A 70 4.00 6.83 -17.62
#